data_AF-A0A6A7G8N1-F1
#
_entry.id   AF-A0A6A7G8N1-F1
#
_cell.length_a   1.000
_cell.length_b   1.000
_cell.length_c   1.000
_cell.angle_alpha   90.00
_cell.angle_beta   90.00
_cell.angle_gamma   90.00
#
_symmetry.space_group_name_H-M   'P 1'
#
loop_
_entity.id
_entity.type
_entity.pdbx_description
1 polymer ?
#
loop_
_entity_poly.entity_id
_entity_poly.type
_entity_poly.pdbx_seq_one_letter_code
_entity_poly.pdbx_strand_id
1 'polypeptide(L)'
;MGSGEIGIAASVGAANIDVFPQVRVAVLSTGDEVVSVDDELKSGQIRDSNRPMLLSSVEEIGGLALDFGIVSDKKNETETVMMKALHEADIVITSGGVSMGSLDLVKPLLERIGTVHFGRLHMKPGKPSTFATVKVDNRTKLVFALPGNPVSCLVTFQLLAKPAILRLSGHQDCNPPHVLAKLSHSIIMDPERPEYHRATIYWDDRAECFMAMSTGRQISSRLLSVKSANALLEIPSSRGKLAAGSLVNALIIRPLTAARPTQSSSRHRSDHGHHGAHSHHHEHHGHHDHGPHDSHGHDHGSHGHHDHGHHGHHGHGHAQHDSHDHGSHGRHEHGHGHGVHSHGDHHSDRSKSSADDRKGDKDVFEMRVAVLTVSDRASKGVYIDKSGPAAIETIENFFKTDPKTRIKIIHTKIVPDEIEDIQKTLIEWSDHDCDGHAHLILTSGGTGFAPRDITPEATKPLLDKEAPALVTAMTLSSLKITPFAMLSRPCAGIRRQTIIINLPGSVKAVVENLTSILTALPHAVKLAQNLKDNHTNSQL
;
A
#
# COMPACT_ATOMS: atom_id res chain seq x y z
N MET A 1 39.01 4.36 5.47
CA MET A 1 40.04 5.31 4.99
C MET A 1 39.81 5.54 3.50
N GLY A 2 39.94 6.77 3.01
CA GLY A 2 39.87 7.10 1.59
C GLY A 2 41.25 7.19 0.94
N SER A 3 41.28 7.59 -0.33
CA SER A 3 42.53 7.74 -1.10
C SER A 3 43.48 8.79 -0.49
N GLY A 4 42.93 9.87 0.07
CA GLY A 4 43.71 10.92 0.74
C GLY A 4 44.46 10.41 1.96
N GLU A 5 43.78 9.69 2.87
CA GLU A 5 44.41 9.14 4.08
C GLU A 5 45.49 8.09 3.73
N ILE A 6 45.26 7.27 2.69
CA ILE A 6 46.27 6.32 2.18
C ILE A 6 47.51 7.06 1.65
N GLY A 7 47.31 8.14 0.88
CA GLY A 7 48.43 8.95 0.37
C GLY A 7 49.24 9.59 1.49
N ILE A 8 48.56 10.09 2.53
CA ILE A 8 49.21 10.64 3.73
C ILE A 8 50.04 9.55 4.43
N ALA A 9 49.46 8.37 4.67
CA ALA A 9 50.17 7.27 5.30
C ALA A 9 51.41 6.83 4.51
N ALA A 10 51.28 6.72 3.19
CA ALA A 10 52.40 6.42 2.31
C ALA A 10 53.50 7.50 2.37
N SER A 11 53.11 8.79 2.43
CA SER A 11 54.07 9.91 2.47
C SER A 11 54.96 9.93 3.71
N VAL A 12 54.50 9.34 4.82
CA VAL A 12 55.27 9.22 6.07
C VAL A 12 55.92 7.84 6.24
N GLY A 13 55.87 6.98 5.22
CA GLY A 13 56.46 5.64 5.25
C GLY A 13 55.68 4.61 6.08
N ALA A 14 54.41 4.87 6.39
CA ALA A 14 53.55 3.93 7.11
C ALA A 14 53.03 2.85 6.15
N ALA A 15 53.84 1.79 5.95
CA ALA A 15 53.51 0.68 5.05
C ALA A 15 52.38 -0.24 5.58
N ASN A 16 52.16 -0.26 6.90
CA ASN A 16 51.11 -1.03 7.57
C ASN A 16 50.38 -0.12 8.56
N ILE A 17 49.06 -0.27 8.65
CA ILE A 17 48.21 0.56 9.49
C ILE A 17 47.19 -0.35 10.18
N ASP A 18 47.04 -0.18 11.49
CA ASP A 18 45.99 -0.86 12.24
C ASP A 18 44.62 -0.30 11.86
N VAL A 19 43.71 -1.20 11.50
CA VAL A 19 42.34 -0.86 11.09
C VAL A 19 41.33 -1.65 11.92
N PHE A 20 40.11 -1.13 12.02
CA PHE A 20 38.99 -1.91 12.54
C PHE A 20 38.71 -3.09 11.60
N PRO A 21 38.42 -4.28 12.14
CA PRO A 21 38.05 -5.42 11.33
C PRO A 21 36.69 -5.20 10.65
N GLN A 22 36.47 -5.87 9.52
CA GLN A 22 35.14 -5.89 8.89
C GLN A 22 34.13 -6.53 9.84
N VAL A 23 33.00 -5.87 10.03
CA VAL A 23 31.89 -6.38 10.83
C VAL A 23 31.25 -7.55 10.10
N ARG A 24 31.13 -8.69 10.78
CA ARG A 24 30.52 -9.91 10.22
C ARG A 24 29.01 -9.83 10.40
N VAL A 25 28.26 -9.88 9.30
CA VAL A 25 26.80 -9.74 9.30
C VAL A 25 26.16 -10.97 8.68
N ALA A 26 25.52 -11.79 9.50
CA ALA A 26 24.71 -12.91 9.02
C ALA A 26 23.37 -12.42 8.49
N VAL A 27 22.95 -12.91 7.33
CA VAL A 27 21.67 -12.58 6.70
C VAL A 27 20.90 -13.86 6.41
N LEU A 28 19.64 -13.92 6.86
CA LEU A 28 18.71 -15.00 6.54
C LEU A 28 17.31 -14.47 6.21
N SER A 29 16.60 -15.19 5.35
CA SER A 29 15.17 -14.97 5.10
C SER A 29 14.35 -16.05 5.80
N THR A 30 13.12 -15.72 6.21
CA THR A 30 12.16 -16.69 6.77
C THR A 30 10.84 -16.62 6.01
N GLY A 31 10.16 -17.75 5.91
CA GLY A 31 8.84 -17.86 5.28
C GLY A 31 8.72 -19.10 4.42
N ASP A 32 7.70 -19.91 4.68
CA ASP A 32 7.40 -21.11 3.87
C ASP A 32 6.96 -20.76 2.43
N GLU A 33 6.53 -19.51 2.20
CA GLU A 33 6.25 -18.98 0.87
C GLU A 33 7.50 -18.63 0.06
N VAL A 34 8.66 -18.50 0.71
CA VAL A 34 9.88 -17.96 0.11
C VAL A 34 10.71 -19.09 -0.51
N VAL A 35 11.07 -18.94 -1.79
CA VAL A 35 11.93 -19.89 -2.52
C VAL A 35 13.17 -19.22 -3.11
N SER A 36 14.15 -20.01 -3.53
CA SER A 36 15.35 -19.50 -4.19
C SER A 36 15.00 -18.79 -5.50
N VAL A 37 15.92 -17.97 -6.00
CA VAL A 37 15.75 -17.26 -7.27
C VAL A 37 15.64 -18.24 -8.44
N ASP A 38 16.37 -19.36 -8.37
CA ASP A 38 16.47 -20.38 -9.41
C ASP A 38 15.33 -21.41 -9.37
N ASP A 39 14.53 -21.43 -8.30
CA ASP A 39 13.46 -22.40 -8.13
C ASP A 39 12.24 -22.07 -9.00
N GLU A 40 11.52 -23.12 -9.41
CA GLU A 40 10.22 -23.00 -10.06
C GLU A 40 9.14 -22.57 -9.05
N LEU A 41 8.35 -21.55 -9.40
CA LEU A 41 7.32 -21.00 -8.51
C LEU A 41 6.08 -21.91 -8.48
N LYS A 42 5.74 -22.41 -7.29
CA LYS A 42 4.45 -23.06 -7.03
C LYS A 42 3.42 -22.04 -6.55
N SER A 43 2.16 -22.48 -6.49
CA SER A 43 1.06 -21.65 -5.99
C SER A 43 1.36 -21.13 -4.58
N GLY A 44 1.20 -19.81 -4.39
CA GLY A 44 1.45 -19.14 -3.11
C GLY A 44 2.91 -18.81 -2.81
N GLN A 45 3.86 -19.15 -3.69
CA GLN A 45 5.28 -18.89 -3.47
C GLN A 45 5.77 -17.60 -4.12
N ILE A 46 6.82 -17.02 -3.54
CA ILE A 46 7.54 -15.85 -4.04
C ILE A 46 9.05 -16.09 -3.97
N ARG A 47 9.81 -15.47 -4.88
CA ARG A 47 11.29 -15.54 -4.83
C ARG A 47 11.84 -14.65 -3.73
N ASP A 48 12.89 -15.11 -3.07
CA ASP A 48 13.63 -14.34 -2.08
C ASP A 48 14.36 -13.14 -2.72
N SER A 49 13.75 -11.97 -2.62
CA SER A 49 14.38 -10.71 -3.04
C SER A 49 15.13 -9.99 -1.92
N ASN A 50 14.83 -10.32 -0.67
CA ASN A 50 15.32 -9.53 0.47
C ASN A 50 16.74 -9.93 0.86
N ARG A 51 17.01 -11.23 0.96
CA ARG A 51 18.35 -11.73 1.31
C ARG A 51 19.42 -11.26 0.33
N PRO A 52 19.32 -11.44 -1.00
CA PRO A 52 20.33 -10.93 -1.93
C PRO A 52 20.47 -9.40 -1.86
N MET A 53 19.36 -8.67 -1.66
CA MET A 53 19.40 -7.21 -1.47
C MET A 53 20.15 -6.81 -0.20
N LEU A 54 19.93 -7.50 0.92
CA LEU A 54 20.58 -7.23 2.20
C LEU A 54 22.07 -7.61 2.17
N LEU A 55 22.41 -8.78 1.60
CA LEU A 55 23.80 -9.19 1.40
C LEU A 55 24.58 -8.11 0.62
N SER A 56 24.03 -7.69 -0.52
CA SER A 56 24.62 -6.61 -1.33
C SER A 56 24.73 -5.29 -0.55
N SER A 57 23.71 -4.95 0.24
CA SER A 57 23.69 -3.69 1.02
C SER A 57 24.72 -3.67 2.16
N VAL A 58 25.07 -4.84 2.71
CA VAL A 58 26.14 -4.99 3.71
C VAL A 58 27.51 -4.81 3.07
N GLU A 59 27.73 -5.44 1.91
CA GLU A 59 28.99 -5.35 1.17
C GLU A 59 29.24 -3.93 0.66
N GLU A 60 28.20 -3.24 0.18
CA GLU A 60 28.26 -1.84 -0.27
C GLU A 60 28.81 -0.86 0.79
N ILE A 61 28.67 -1.19 2.07
CA ILE A 61 29.16 -0.37 3.20
C ILE A 61 30.42 -0.95 3.87
N GLY A 62 31.05 -1.96 3.26
CA GLY A 62 32.31 -2.55 3.70
C GLY A 62 32.20 -3.64 4.77
N GLY A 63 30.99 -4.10 5.10
CA GLY A 63 30.78 -5.24 5.99
C GLY A 63 31.04 -6.59 5.30
N LEU A 64 31.28 -7.64 6.09
CA LEU A 64 31.38 -9.02 5.60
C LEU A 64 30.01 -9.70 5.70
N ALA A 65 29.34 -9.87 4.56
CA ALA A 65 28.04 -10.52 4.49
C ALA A 65 28.19 -12.06 4.54
N LEU A 66 27.47 -12.71 5.46
CA LEU A 66 27.42 -14.16 5.60
C LEU A 66 26.01 -14.64 5.25
N ASP A 67 25.88 -15.47 4.21
CA ASP A 67 24.59 -15.97 3.73
C ASP A 67 24.16 -17.22 4.51
N PHE A 68 23.08 -17.10 5.28
CA PHE A 68 22.47 -18.20 6.04
C PHE A 68 21.22 -18.78 5.36
N GLY A 69 20.93 -18.35 4.13
CA GLY A 69 19.88 -18.91 3.29
C GLY A 69 18.45 -18.57 3.70
N ILE A 70 17.53 -19.38 3.20
CA ILE A 70 16.09 -19.32 3.50
C ILE A 70 15.81 -20.38 4.57
N VAL A 71 15.16 -19.98 5.66
CA VAL A 71 14.84 -20.84 6.79
C VAL A 71 13.34 -21.09 6.82
N SER A 72 12.95 -22.36 6.96
CA SER A 72 11.52 -22.70 7.08
C SER A 72 10.91 -22.17 8.37
N ASP A 73 9.59 -21.97 8.39
CA ASP A 73 8.85 -21.51 9.57
C ASP A 73 8.61 -22.66 10.58
N LYS A 74 9.63 -23.49 10.81
CA LYS A 74 9.66 -24.51 11.85
C LYS A 74 10.51 -24.03 13.01
N LYS A 75 9.89 -23.94 14.19
CA LYS A 75 10.50 -23.44 15.43
C LYS A 75 11.92 -23.96 15.69
N ASN A 76 12.15 -25.27 15.55
CA ASN A 76 13.45 -25.88 15.82
C ASN A 76 14.51 -25.49 14.77
N GLU A 77 14.11 -25.29 13.52
CA GLU A 77 15.02 -24.94 12.43
C GLU A 77 15.42 -23.47 12.53
N THR A 78 14.45 -22.58 12.74
CA THR A 78 14.70 -21.14 12.96
C THR A 78 15.66 -20.90 14.13
N GLU A 79 15.46 -21.58 15.25
CA GLU A 79 16.35 -21.48 16.40
C GLU A 79 17.76 -22.00 16.10
N THR A 80 17.88 -23.15 15.45
CA THR A 80 19.18 -23.75 15.12
C THR A 80 20.00 -22.83 14.22
N VAL A 81 19.38 -22.31 13.15
CA VAL A 81 20.05 -21.41 12.20
C VAL A 81 20.39 -20.08 12.86
N MET A 82 19.47 -19.51 13.65
CA MET A 82 19.71 -18.26 14.40
C MET A 82 20.90 -18.40 15.37
N MET A 83 20.97 -19.49 16.14
CA MET A 83 22.08 -19.72 17.06
C MET A 83 23.41 -19.88 16.32
N LYS A 84 23.42 -20.63 15.20
CA LYS A 84 24.61 -20.74 14.35
C LYS A 84 25.06 -19.35 13.85
N ALA A 85 24.13 -18.54 13.35
CA ALA A 85 24.41 -17.18 12.90
C ALA A 85 24.99 -16.29 14.02
N LEU A 86 24.46 -16.39 15.23
CA LEU A 86 24.94 -15.62 16.39
C LEU A 86 26.36 -16.01 16.83
N HIS A 87 26.76 -17.27 16.68
CA HIS A 87 28.14 -17.69 16.95
C HIS A 87 29.11 -17.18 15.87
N GLU A 88 28.68 -17.15 14.61
CA GLU A 88 29.54 -16.82 13.47
C GLU A 88 29.60 -15.32 13.11
N ALA A 89 28.63 -14.50 13.54
CA ALA A 89 28.51 -13.09 13.16
C ALA A 89 28.46 -12.15 14.36
N ASP A 90 28.75 -10.87 14.15
CA ASP A 90 28.60 -9.79 15.14
C ASP A 90 27.16 -9.23 15.13
N ILE A 91 26.57 -9.21 13.93
CA ILE A 91 25.19 -8.81 13.69
C ILE A 91 24.47 -9.94 12.95
N VAL A 92 23.21 -10.21 13.32
CA VAL A 92 22.30 -11.05 12.56
C VAL A 92 21.15 -10.20 12.04
N ILE A 93 20.86 -10.31 10.74
CA ILE A 93 19.74 -9.64 10.08
C ILE A 93 18.80 -10.72 9.55
N THR A 94 17.54 -10.68 9.97
CA THR A 94 16.49 -11.52 9.39
C THR A 94 15.54 -10.70 8.52
N SER A 95 14.98 -11.29 7.48
CA SER A 95 13.88 -10.70 6.72
C SER A 95 12.68 -11.65 6.72
N GLY A 96 11.50 -11.14 7.12
CA GLY A 96 10.31 -11.99 7.34
C GLY A 96 10.12 -12.39 8.81
N GLY A 97 8.99 -13.02 9.14
CA GLY A 97 8.73 -13.62 10.45
C GLY A 97 8.63 -12.68 11.66
N VAL A 98 8.36 -11.39 11.45
CA VAL A 98 8.29 -10.32 12.49
C VAL A 98 6.97 -9.55 12.55
N SER A 99 5.93 -10.00 11.87
CA SER A 99 4.64 -9.31 11.71
C SER A 99 3.66 -9.52 12.89
N MET A 100 2.35 -9.66 12.60
CA MET A 100 1.27 -9.99 13.55
C MET A 100 0.64 -11.37 13.29
N GLY A 101 1.27 -12.22 12.47
CA GLY A 101 0.76 -13.54 12.14
C GLY A 101 0.99 -14.54 13.26
N SER A 102 0.15 -15.57 13.32
CA SER A 102 0.31 -16.71 14.25
C SER A 102 1.59 -17.53 14.02
N LEU A 103 2.35 -17.23 12.95
CA LEU A 103 3.58 -17.89 12.52
C LEU A 103 4.83 -17.02 12.69
N ASP A 104 4.75 -15.85 13.33
CA ASP A 104 5.93 -15.01 13.56
C ASP A 104 6.83 -15.61 14.66
N LEU A 105 7.74 -16.50 14.25
CA LEU A 105 8.61 -17.26 15.15
C LEU A 105 9.84 -16.46 15.64
N VAL A 106 10.25 -15.42 14.92
CA VAL A 106 11.51 -14.70 15.21
C VAL A 106 11.39 -13.90 16.50
N LYS A 107 10.32 -13.11 16.68
CA LYS A 107 10.18 -12.26 17.86
C LYS A 107 10.08 -13.08 19.18
N PRO A 108 9.22 -14.11 19.30
CA PRO A 108 9.20 -14.97 20.48
C PRO A 108 10.53 -15.69 20.74
N LEU A 109 11.26 -16.06 19.69
CA LEU A 109 12.61 -16.62 19.82
C LEU A 109 13.55 -15.59 20.46
N LEU A 110 13.57 -14.35 19.96
CA LEU A 110 14.42 -13.27 20.49
C LEU A 110 14.09 -12.90 21.94
N GLU A 111 12.81 -12.90 22.32
CA GLU A 111 12.37 -12.68 23.70
C GLU A 111 12.88 -13.77 24.66
N ARG A 112 13.09 -14.99 24.16
CA ARG A 112 13.61 -16.10 24.97
C ARG A 112 15.13 -16.12 25.07
N ILE A 113 15.84 -15.85 23.97
CA ILE A 113 17.31 -15.99 23.92
C ILE A 113 18.05 -14.70 24.25
N GLY A 114 17.37 -13.55 24.28
CA GLY A 114 18.00 -12.26 24.52
C GLY A 114 17.05 -11.19 25.05
N THR A 115 17.40 -9.93 24.78
CA THR A 115 16.63 -8.75 25.20
C THR A 115 16.12 -8.03 23.97
N VAL A 116 14.80 -7.98 23.80
CA VAL A 116 14.15 -7.17 22.76
C VAL A 116 14.03 -5.73 23.26
N HIS A 117 14.63 -4.79 22.54
CA HIS A 117 14.61 -3.37 22.87
C HIS A 117 13.38 -2.66 22.31
N PHE A 118 12.98 -3.05 21.09
CA PHE A 118 11.71 -2.66 20.49
C PHE A 118 11.26 -3.72 19.50
N GLY A 119 9.94 -3.82 19.30
CA GLY A 119 9.33 -4.70 18.29
C GLY A 119 8.39 -3.98 17.32
N ARG A 120 8.26 -2.66 17.45
CA ARG A 120 7.47 -1.82 16.55
C ARG A 120 8.06 -0.41 16.48
N LEU A 121 7.98 0.20 15.30
CA LEU A 121 8.41 1.57 15.05
C LEU A 121 7.23 2.43 14.60
N HIS A 122 7.21 3.68 15.06
CA HIS A 122 6.25 4.68 14.62
C HIS A 122 6.71 5.33 13.31
N MET A 123 6.67 4.56 12.22
CA MET A 123 7.13 4.98 10.90
C MET A 123 6.43 4.24 9.76
N LYS A 124 6.59 4.75 8.54
CA LYS A 124 6.18 4.15 7.28
C LYS A 124 7.27 4.29 6.23
N PRO A 125 7.59 3.24 5.44
CA PRO A 125 7.36 1.82 5.74
C PRO A 125 8.23 1.36 6.94
N GLY A 126 8.02 0.15 7.47
CA GLY A 126 8.91 -0.42 8.50
C GLY A 126 8.33 -0.69 9.89
N LYS A 127 7.02 -0.52 10.10
CA LYS A 127 6.36 -0.69 11.42
C LYS A 127 6.77 -1.95 12.21
N PRO A 128 6.81 -3.18 11.67
CA PRO A 128 7.04 -4.39 12.48
C PRO A 128 8.53 -4.71 12.72
N SER A 129 9.44 -3.76 12.53
CA SER A 129 10.86 -4.00 12.76
C SER A 129 11.15 -4.26 14.23
N THR A 130 11.98 -5.26 14.50
CA THR A 130 12.41 -5.65 15.85
C THR A 130 13.92 -5.54 15.98
N PHE A 131 14.38 -5.01 17.10
CA PHE A 131 15.79 -4.98 17.48
C PHE A 131 15.98 -5.67 18.82
N ALA A 132 16.97 -6.56 18.87
CA ALA A 132 17.31 -7.30 20.07
C ALA A 132 18.82 -7.41 20.24
N THR A 133 19.24 -7.67 21.47
CA THR A 133 20.61 -8.05 21.80
C THR A 133 20.63 -9.43 22.42
N VAL A 134 21.56 -10.29 21.99
CA VAL A 134 21.72 -11.66 22.49
C VAL A 134 23.15 -11.82 23.02
N LYS A 135 23.33 -12.48 24.17
CA LYS A 135 24.67 -12.78 24.70
C LYS A 135 25.10 -14.17 24.23
N VAL A 136 26.21 -14.25 23.52
CA VAL A 136 26.84 -15.51 23.08
C VAL A 136 28.32 -15.44 23.39
N ASP A 137 28.84 -16.45 24.10
CA ASP A 137 30.26 -16.54 24.51
C ASP A 137 30.78 -15.26 25.20
N ASN A 138 29.99 -14.72 26.14
CA ASN A 138 30.22 -13.45 26.84
C ASN A 138 30.30 -12.19 25.94
N ARG A 139 29.96 -12.28 24.66
CA ARG A 139 29.86 -11.15 23.74
C ARG A 139 28.40 -10.82 23.46
N THR A 140 28.09 -9.52 23.39
CA THR A 140 26.78 -9.06 22.96
C THR A 140 26.72 -9.02 21.44
N LYS A 141 25.75 -9.72 20.87
CA LYS A 141 25.43 -9.78 19.44
C LYS A 141 24.19 -8.92 19.17
N LEU A 142 24.15 -8.26 18.02
CA LEU A 142 23.01 -7.45 17.60
C LEU A 142 22.11 -8.25 16.67
N VAL A 143 20.79 -8.18 16.87
CA VAL A 143 19.83 -8.82 15.96
C VAL A 143 18.83 -7.80 15.45
N PHE A 144 18.77 -7.64 14.13
CA PHE A 144 17.79 -6.81 13.44
C PHE A 144 16.83 -7.72 12.68
N ALA A 145 15.61 -7.85 13.18
CA ALA A 145 14.59 -8.64 12.52
C ALA A 145 13.68 -7.69 11.71
N LEU A 146 13.90 -7.67 10.39
CA LEU A 146 13.36 -6.71 9.45
C LEU A 146 12.06 -7.23 8.79
N PRO A 147 11.16 -6.33 8.35
CA PRO A 147 9.89 -6.74 7.75
C PRO A 147 10.08 -7.49 6.42
N GLY A 148 9.24 -8.50 6.15
CA GLY A 148 9.29 -9.27 4.90
C GLY A 148 8.97 -8.49 3.62
N ASN A 149 8.27 -7.35 3.73
CA ASN A 149 8.01 -6.48 2.58
C ASN A 149 9.32 -5.82 2.09
N PRO A 150 9.73 -5.97 0.82
CA PRO A 150 11.07 -5.58 0.38
C PRO A 150 11.46 -4.12 0.60
N VAL A 151 10.54 -3.18 0.36
CA VAL A 151 10.84 -1.76 0.60
C VAL A 151 10.99 -1.49 2.09
N SER A 152 10.13 -2.08 2.93
CA SER A 152 10.24 -1.95 4.38
C SER A 152 11.57 -2.51 4.88
N CYS A 153 11.99 -3.66 4.35
CA CYS A 153 13.26 -4.31 4.65
C CYS A 153 14.43 -3.36 4.36
N LEU A 154 14.51 -2.81 3.14
CA LEU A 154 15.59 -1.91 2.76
C LEU A 154 15.60 -0.60 3.58
N VAL A 155 14.44 0.03 3.75
CA VAL A 155 14.34 1.30 4.52
C VAL A 155 14.81 1.08 5.96
N THR A 156 14.41 -0.03 6.57
CA THR A 156 14.78 -0.34 7.96
C THR A 156 16.24 -0.80 8.07
N PHE A 157 16.80 -1.46 7.06
CA PHE A 157 18.25 -1.66 6.96
C PHE A 157 19.01 -0.33 6.96
N GLN A 158 18.62 0.61 6.09
CA GLN A 158 19.31 1.91 5.96
C GLN A 158 19.25 2.74 7.25
N LEU A 159 18.14 2.68 7.98
CA LEU A 159 17.91 3.49 9.18
C LEU A 159 18.42 2.84 10.49
N LEU A 160 18.51 1.50 10.54
CA LEU A 160 18.79 0.78 11.79
C LEU A 160 20.09 -0.03 11.71
N ALA A 161 20.17 -0.96 10.75
CA ALA A 161 21.28 -1.90 10.66
C ALA A 161 22.56 -1.23 10.14
N LYS A 162 22.46 -0.39 9.10
CA LYS A 162 23.60 0.31 8.50
C LYS A 162 24.35 1.20 9.51
N PRO A 163 23.70 2.08 10.30
CA PRO A 163 24.40 2.86 11.32
C PRO A 163 25.13 1.98 12.36
N ALA A 164 24.54 0.83 12.73
CA ALA A 164 25.17 -0.11 13.66
C ALA A 164 26.42 -0.78 13.06
N ILE A 165 26.35 -1.20 11.79
CA ILE A 165 27.49 -1.77 11.05
C ILE A 165 28.63 -0.75 10.97
N LEU A 166 28.32 0.50 10.58
CA LEU A 166 29.31 1.57 10.49
C LEU A 166 29.96 1.86 11.85
N ARG A 167 29.16 1.92 12.91
CA ARG A 167 29.65 2.19 14.27
C ARG A 167 30.57 1.09 14.79
N LEU A 168 30.26 -0.18 14.52
CA LEU A 168 31.12 -1.31 14.86
C LEU A 168 32.37 -1.39 13.98
N SER A 169 32.30 -0.86 12.75
CA SER A 169 33.45 -0.71 11.84
C SER A 169 34.34 0.50 12.18
N GLY A 170 34.09 1.17 13.31
CA GLY A 170 34.90 2.28 13.81
C GLY A 170 34.58 3.66 13.21
N HIS A 171 33.49 3.81 12.45
CA HIS A 171 33.05 5.13 11.98
C HIS A 171 32.56 5.99 13.14
N GLN A 172 32.91 7.28 13.09
CA GLN A 172 32.42 8.28 14.06
C GLN A 172 31.07 8.84 13.61
N ASP A 173 30.95 9.19 12.32
CA ASP A 173 29.68 9.61 11.72
C ASP A 173 29.02 8.40 11.02
N CYS A 174 27.93 7.94 11.61
CA CYS A 174 27.21 6.74 11.19
C CYS A 174 25.82 7.05 10.63
N ASN A 175 25.40 8.32 10.69
CA ASN A 175 24.09 8.73 10.22
C ASN A 175 24.16 9.06 8.73
N PRO A 176 23.09 8.78 7.95
CA PRO A 176 23.03 9.25 6.57
C PRO A 176 23.12 10.79 6.53
N PRO A 177 23.85 11.37 5.55
CA PRO A 177 23.85 12.81 5.35
C PRO A 177 22.44 13.31 5.09
N HIS A 178 22.08 14.43 5.72
CA HIS A 178 20.80 15.10 5.48
C HIS A 178 21.01 16.28 4.54
N VAL A 179 20.11 16.43 3.58
CA VAL A 179 20.01 17.64 2.76
C VAL A 179 18.60 18.18 2.80
N LEU A 180 18.46 19.49 2.68
CA LEU A 180 17.16 20.11 2.47
C LEU A 180 16.87 20.16 0.97
N ALA A 181 15.73 19.60 0.56
CA ALA A 181 15.34 19.54 -0.84
C ALA A 181 13.93 20.11 -1.06
N LYS A 182 13.72 20.81 -2.19
CA LYS A 182 12.40 21.29 -2.60
C LYS A 182 11.65 20.19 -3.34
N LEU A 183 10.39 19.98 -2.98
CA LEU A 183 9.53 19.03 -3.68
C LEU A 183 9.22 19.50 -5.11
N SER A 184 9.41 18.61 -6.09
CA SER A 184 9.03 18.87 -7.48
C SER A 184 7.51 18.78 -7.73
N HIS A 185 6.78 18.12 -6.83
CA HIS A 185 5.33 17.95 -6.89
C HIS A 185 4.77 17.67 -5.49
N SER A 186 3.46 17.84 -5.32
CA SER A 186 2.81 17.61 -4.04
C SER A 186 2.78 16.13 -3.65
N ILE A 187 2.99 15.83 -2.37
CA ILE A 187 2.95 14.47 -1.80
C ILE A 187 1.77 14.36 -0.82
N ILE A 188 0.99 13.28 -0.90
CA ILE A 188 -0.07 12.98 0.07
C ILE A 188 0.58 12.47 1.36
N MET A 189 0.27 13.09 2.49
CA MET A 189 0.81 12.69 3.78
C MET A 189 -0.03 11.59 4.41
N ASP A 190 0.63 10.71 5.16
CA ASP A 190 -0.03 9.71 5.98
C ASP A 190 -0.49 10.36 7.30
N PRO A 191 -1.77 10.23 7.70
CA PRO A 191 -2.27 10.93 8.87
C PRO A 191 -1.80 10.33 10.20
N GLU A 192 -1.30 9.09 10.19
CA GLU A 192 -0.99 8.36 11.42
C GLU A 192 0.51 8.25 11.68
N ARG A 193 1.33 8.12 10.64
CA ARG A 193 2.76 7.81 10.80
C ARG A 193 3.63 8.66 9.89
N PRO A 194 4.79 9.15 10.37
CA PRO A 194 5.76 9.79 9.51
C PRO A 194 6.24 8.79 8.45
N GLU A 195 6.48 9.29 7.24
CA GLU A 195 6.86 8.48 6.08
C GLU A 195 8.29 8.79 5.63
N TYR A 196 9.11 7.75 5.52
CA TYR A 196 10.38 7.76 4.80
C TYR A 196 10.10 7.47 3.31
N HIS A 197 9.78 8.54 2.59
CA HIS A 197 9.29 8.50 1.22
C HIS A 197 10.47 8.37 0.24
N ARG A 198 10.46 7.35 -0.63
CA ARG A 198 11.59 7.13 -1.55
C ARG A 198 11.55 8.16 -2.65
N ALA A 199 12.67 8.87 -2.82
CA ALA A 199 12.81 9.90 -3.83
C ALA A 199 14.16 9.84 -4.55
N THR A 200 14.18 10.45 -5.72
CA THR A 200 15.41 10.85 -6.40
C THR A 200 15.68 12.31 -6.09
N ILE A 201 16.83 12.57 -5.48
CA ILE A 201 17.40 13.90 -5.24
C ILE A 201 18.43 14.20 -6.33
N TYR A 202 18.35 15.39 -6.90
CA TYR A 202 19.30 15.93 -7.86
C TYR A 202 19.48 17.43 -7.60
N TRP A 203 20.63 17.96 -7.99
CA TRP A 203 20.86 19.40 -8.00
C TRP A 203 20.22 20.00 -9.26
N ASP A 204 19.46 21.08 -9.11
CA ASP A 204 18.90 21.82 -10.24
C ASP A 204 19.62 23.17 -10.35
N ASP A 205 20.43 23.35 -11.40
CA ASP A 205 21.21 24.57 -11.62
C ASP A 205 20.35 25.81 -11.84
N ARG A 206 19.11 25.65 -12.34
CA ARG A 206 18.21 26.81 -12.57
C ARG A 206 17.51 27.24 -11.29
N ALA A 207 17.16 26.28 -10.44
CA ALA A 207 16.53 26.55 -9.16
C ALA A 207 17.55 26.79 -8.03
N GLU A 208 18.83 26.55 -8.30
CA GLU A 208 19.97 26.65 -7.38
C GLU A 208 19.73 25.90 -6.06
N CYS A 209 19.10 24.73 -6.14
CA CYS A 209 18.82 23.92 -4.95
C CYS A 209 18.66 22.44 -5.28
N PHE A 210 18.74 21.59 -4.25
CA PHE A 210 18.33 20.20 -4.36
C PHE A 210 16.82 20.09 -4.60
N MET A 211 16.46 19.32 -5.63
CA MET A 211 15.09 19.00 -5.97
C MET A 211 14.79 17.55 -5.63
N ALA A 212 13.61 17.31 -5.07
CA ALA A 212 13.12 16.00 -4.70
C ALA A 212 12.00 15.54 -5.63
N MET A 213 12.16 14.36 -6.21
CA MET A 213 11.14 13.72 -7.04
C MET A 213 10.77 12.35 -6.46
N SER A 214 9.50 12.17 -6.10
CA SER A 214 8.98 10.85 -5.73
C SER A 214 9.27 9.79 -6.79
N THR A 215 9.55 8.58 -6.32
CA THR A 215 9.64 7.37 -7.17
C THR A 215 8.28 6.79 -7.57
N GLY A 216 7.19 7.54 -7.34
CA GLY A 216 5.83 7.18 -7.69
C GLY A 216 5.13 6.42 -6.56
N ARG A 217 4.39 5.35 -6.89
CA ARG A 217 3.62 4.57 -5.91
C ARG A 217 4.52 4.02 -4.79
N GLN A 218 4.23 4.40 -3.55
CA GLN A 218 5.04 4.13 -2.35
C GLN A 218 4.68 2.85 -1.57
N ILE A 219 3.89 1.94 -2.14
CA ILE A 219 3.50 0.68 -1.48
C ILE A 219 4.75 -0.13 -1.07
N SER A 220 4.74 -0.71 0.14
CA SER A 220 5.90 -1.39 0.74
C SER A 220 6.33 -2.69 0.05
N SER A 221 5.44 -3.33 -0.69
CA SER A 221 5.75 -4.51 -1.51
C SER A 221 6.32 -4.16 -2.89
N ARG A 222 6.22 -2.89 -3.32
CA ARG A 222 6.64 -2.45 -4.66
C ARG A 222 8.14 -2.13 -4.70
N LEU A 223 8.96 -3.16 -4.85
CA LEU A 223 10.43 -3.04 -4.90
C LEU A 223 10.93 -2.10 -6.02
N LEU A 224 10.20 -1.97 -7.14
CA LEU A 224 10.53 -1.04 -8.22
C LEU A 224 10.71 0.42 -7.76
N SER A 225 10.08 0.83 -6.66
CA SER A 225 10.26 2.18 -6.08
C SER A 225 11.67 2.44 -5.53
N VAL A 226 12.47 1.39 -5.32
CA VAL A 226 13.85 1.49 -4.84
C VAL A 226 14.83 1.81 -5.96
N LYS A 227 14.57 1.34 -7.20
CA LYS A 227 15.55 1.38 -8.31
C LYS A 227 16.14 2.77 -8.55
N SER A 228 15.32 3.82 -8.52
CA SER A 228 15.74 5.20 -8.75
C SER A 228 15.87 6.02 -7.46
N ALA A 229 15.66 5.39 -6.29
CA ALA A 229 15.75 6.08 -5.01
C ALA A 229 17.22 6.25 -4.60
N ASN A 230 17.66 7.50 -4.44
CA ASN A 230 18.93 7.81 -3.79
C ASN A 230 18.73 8.52 -2.45
N ALA A 231 17.49 8.83 -2.08
CA ALA A 231 17.15 9.41 -0.80
C ALA A 231 15.82 8.91 -0.21
N LEU A 232 15.69 9.10 1.10
CA LEU A 232 14.44 8.97 1.84
C LEU A 232 14.03 10.36 2.35
N LEU A 233 12.91 10.89 1.86
CA LEU A 233 12.34 12.14 2.36
C LEU A 233 11.66 11.87 3.70
N GLU A 234 11.88 12.75 4.67
CA GLU A 234 11.22 12.71 5.98
C GLU A 234 9.90 13.47 5.91
N ILE A 235 8.82 12.76 5.58
CA ILE A 235 7.49 13.34 5.47
C ILE A 235 6.78 13.23 6.82
N PRO A 236 6.30 14.34 7.41
CA PRO A 236 5.61 14.30 8.69
C PRO A 236 4.24 13.60 8.59
N SER A 237 3.76 13.09 9.72
CA SER A 237 2.40 12.58 9.83
C SER A 237 1.40 13.73 9.89
N SER A 238 0.52 13.86 8.90
CA SER A 238 -0.55 14.86 8.88
C SER A 238 -1.63 14.51 7.86
N ARG A 239 -2.82 15.07 8.03
CA ARG A 239 -3.89 14.99 7.02
C ARG A 239 -3.60 16.00 5.91
N GLY A 240 -3.74 15.56 4.66
CA GLY A 240 -3.65 16.44 3.49
C GLY A 240 -2.42 16.18 2.62
N LYS A 241 -1.91 17.24 2.00
CA LYS A 241 -0.80 17.17 1.05
C LYS A 241 0.29 18.16 1.43
N LEU A 242 1.53 17.72 1.32
CA LEU A 242 2.69 18.61 1.30
C LEU A 242 2.82 19.18 -0.12
N ALA A 243 2.89 20.49 -0.28
CA ALA A 243 2.79 21.14 -1.58
C ALA A 243 4.10 21.02 -2.40
N ALA A 244 3.98 21.11 -3.72
CA ALA A 244 5.14 21.35 -4.58
C ALA A 244 5.88 22.62 -4.14
N GLY A 245 7.22 22.60 -4.17
CA GLY A 245 8.08 23.68 -3.70
C GLY A 245 8.36 23.67 -2.20
N SER A 246 7.61 22.90 -1.39
CA SER A 246 7.89 22.75 0.04
C SER A 246 9.29 22.14 0.26
N LEU A 247 9.99 22.66 1.27
CA LEU A 247 11.29 22.15 1.71
C LEU A 247 11.08 20.94 2.62
N VAL A 248 11.82 19.86 2.35
CA VAL A 248 11.81 18.62 3.14
C VAL A 248 13.22 18.16 3.41
N ASN A 249 13.44 17.58 4.59
CA ASN A 249 14.67 16.85 4.86
C ASN A 249 14.71 15.57 4.02
N ALA A 250 15.88 15.26 3.50
CA ALA A 250 16.14 14.06 2.73
C ALA A 250 17.41 13.38 3.23
N LEU A 251 17.27 12.12 3.66
CA LEU A 251 18.37 11.24 4.00
C LEU A 251 18.99 10.69 2.73
N ILE A 252 20.27 10.97 2.49
CA ILE A 252 20.98 10.45 1.31
C ILE A 252 21.42 9.01 1.58
N ILE A 253 20.86 8.06 0.82
CA ILE A 253 21.12 6.62 0.97
C ILE A 253 21.98 6.04 -0.14
N ARG A 254 22.11 6.73 -1.28
CA ARG A 254 23.00 6.39 -2.41
C ARG A 254 23.62 7.68 -2.98
N PRO A 255 24.69 7.59 -3.80
CA PRO A 255 25.28 8.77 -4.45
C PRO A 255 24.25 9.64 -5.18
N LEU A 256 24.44 10.95 -5.09
CA LEU A 256 23.61 11.93 -5.79
C LEU A 256 23.82 11.81 -7.30
N THR A 257 22.74 12.02 -8.06
CA THR A 257 22.77 11.99 -9.53
C THR A 257 22.82 13.41 -10.08
N ALA A 258 23.72 13.68 -11.02
CA ALA A 258 23.80 14.98 -11.70
C ALA A 258 22.64 15.23 -12.67
N ALA A 259 22.05 14.17 -13.24
CA ALA A 259 20.98 14.31 -14.22
C ALA A 259 19.61 14.41 -13.56
N ARG A 260 18.82 15.40 -14.00
CA ARG A 260 17.38 15.43 -13.72
C ARG A 260 16.73 14.15 -14.26
N PRO A 261 16.00 13.38 -13.45
CA PRO A 261 15.39 12.16 -13.94
C PRO A 261 14.32 12.49 -14.99
N THR A 262 14.39 11.84 -16.14
CA THR A 262 13.32 11.92 -17.13
C THR A 262 12.08 11.25 -16.57
N GLN A 263 10.96 11.96 -16.47
CA GLN A 263 9.67 11.31 -16.21
C GLN A 263 9.46 10.30 -17.35
N SER A 264 9.44 9.01 -17.06
CA SER A 264 8.99 8.03 -18.02
C SER A 264 7.50 8.28 -18.25
N SER A 265 7.17 9.07 -19.26
CA SER A 265 5.83 9.04 -19.82
C SER A 265 5.64 7.62 -20.32
N SER A 266 4.83 6.82 -19.63
CA SER A 266 4.28 5.60 -20.21
C SER A 266 3.36 6.02 -21.35
N ARG A 267 3.94 6.38 -22.49
CA ARG A 267 3.22 6.44 -23.75
C ARG A 267 2.87 4.99 -24.06
N HIS A 268 1.61 4.62 -23.84
CA HIS A 268 1.05 3.43 -24.45
C HIS A 268 1.26 3.57 -25.96
N ARG A 269 2.27 2.86 -26.49
CA ARG A 269 2.32 2.57 -27.92
C ARG A 269 1.20 1.56 -28.16
N SER A 270 0.11 2.05 -28.75
CA SER A 270 -0.89 1.23 -29.41
C SER A 270 -0.21 0.57 -30.60
N ASP A 271 0.15 -0.70 -30.45
CA ASP A 271 0.65 -1.50 -31.56
C ASP A 271 -0.56 -1.97 -32.37
N HIS A 272 -0.69 -1.43 -33.58
CA HIS A 272 -1.61 -1.93 -34.59
C HIS A 272 -1.01 -3.19 -35.21
N GLY A 273 -1.45 -4.36 -34.75
CA GLY A 273 -1.13 -5.66 -35.35
C GLY A 273 -2.33 -6.23 -36.08
N HIS A 274 -2.35 -6.08 -37.41
CA HIS A 274 -3.28 -6.70 -38.34
C HIS A 274 -3.10 -8.22 -38.35
N HIS A 275 -4.21 -8.98 -38.29
CA HIS A 275 -4.24 -10.39 -38.65
C HIS A 275 -4.11 -10.57 -40.16
N GLY A 276 -3.22 -11.46 -40.60
CA GLY A 276 -3.14 -11.97 -41.96
C GLY A 276 -2.46 -13.34 -41.95
N ALA A 277 -3.18 -14.36 -42.40
CA ALA A 277 -2.84 -15.77 -42.30
C ALA A 277 -2.05 -16.31 -43.51
N HIS A 278 -1.43 -17.48 -43.29
CA HIS A 278 -1.00 -18.52 -44.24
C HIS A 278 0.15 -18.23 -45.23
N SER A 279 1.20 -19.06 -45.17
CA SER A 279 1.31 -20.28 -46.01
C SER A 279 2.62 -21.03 -45.75
N HIS A 280 2.54 -22.35 -45.90
CA HIS A 280 3.61 -23.34 -45.81
C HIS A 280 4.71 -23.13 -46.85
N HIS A 281 5.95 -23.48 -46.53
CA HIS A 281 6.73 -24.39 -47.38
C HIS A 281 7.87 -25.09 -46.61
N HIS A 282 8.03 -26.37 -46.97
CA HIS A 282 9.02 -27.34 -46.57
C HIS A 282 10.49 -26.90 -46.77
N GLU A 283 11.39 -27.47 -45.96
CA GLU A 283 12.48 -28.40 -46.36
C GLU A 283 13.57 -28.36 -45.26
N HIS A 284 13.72 -29.39 -44.44
CA HIS A 284 14.56 -30.60 -44.61
C HIS A 284 16.08 -30.38 -44.53
N HIS A 285 16.69 -31.17 -43.62
CA HIS A 285 18.12 -31.50 -43.45
C HIS A 285 19.00 -30.42 -42.79
N GLY A 286 19.89 -30.74 -41.85
CA GLY A 286 20.33 -32.03 -41.35
C GLY A 286 21.35 -31.83 -40.23
N HIS A 287 21.53 -32.88 -39.44
CA HIS A 287 22.56 -33.07 -38.42
C HIS A 287 23.95 -32.53 -38.81
N HIS A 288 24.69 -31.95 -37.87
CA HIS A 288 25.83 -32.66 -37.28
C HIS A 288 26.34 -32.00 -36.00
N ASP A 289 26.70 -32.89 -35.09
CA ASP A 289 27.24 -32.74 -33.75
C ASP A 289 28.78 -32.63 -33.79
N HIS A 290 29.36 -32.31 -32.63
CA HIS A 290 30.77 -32.36 -32.23
C HIS A 290 31.56 -31.04 -32.19
N GLY A 291 31.64 -30.48 -30.99
CA GLY A 291 32.75 -30.80 -30.06
C GLY A 291 34.03 -29.95 -30.18
N PRO A 292 34.68 -29.59 -29.04
CA PRO A 292 35.54 -28.41 -28.93
C PRO A 292 37.04 -28.74 -28.96
N HIS A 293 37.88 -27.71 -29.18
CA HIS A 293 39.30 -27.78 -28.87
C HIS A 293 39.85 -26.46 -28.34
N ASP A 294 40.53 -26.59 -27.20
CA ASP A 294 41.43 -25.63 -26.56
C ASP A 294 42.57 -25.16 -27.48
N SER A 295 43.09 -23.95 -27.25
CA SER A 295 44.50 -23.79 -26.83
C SER A 295 44.94 -22.33 -26.66
N HIS A 296 45.67 -22.15 -25.56
CA HIS A 296 46.66 -21.15 -25.15
C HIS A 296 47.21 -20.12 -26.15
N GLY A 297 47.48 -18.91 -25.60
CA GLY A 297 48.88 -18.48 -25.44
C GLY A 297 49.28 -17.10 -25.97
N HIS A 298 49.90 -16.32 -25.07
CA HIS A 298 50.91 -15.26 -25.27
C HIS A 298 50.50 -13.80 -25.51
N ASP A 299 50.53 -13.02 -24.41
CA ASP A 299 51.59 -12.09 -23.97
C ASP A 299 52.28 -11.08 -24.92
N HIS A 300 52.62 -9.92 -24.31
CA HIS A 300 53.39 -8.75 -24.78
C HIS A 300 52.68 -7.77 -25.73
N GLY A 301 52.75 -6.44 -25.61
CA GLY A 301 53.47 -5.56 -24.69
C GLY A 301 53.30 -4.10 -25.15
N SER A 302 53.34 -3.19 -24.16
CA SER A 302 53.75 -1.77 -24.18
C SER A 302 53.73 -0.95 -25.50
N HIS A 303 53.11 0.23 -25.46
CA HIS A 303 53.57 1.57 -25.93
C HIS A 303 52.59 2.57 -25.25
N GLY A 304 52.94 3.70 -24.62
CA GLY A 304 54.08 4.58 -24.73
C GLY A 304 53.61 5.97 -25.18
N HIS A 305 53.40 6.89 -24.21
CA HIS A 305 53.40 8.36 -24.28
C HIS A 305 52.59 9.14 -25.35
N HIS A 306 51.75 10.10 -24.92
CA HIS A 306 52.19 11.51 -24.85
C HIS A 306 51.15 12.45 -24.20
N ASP A 307 51.73 13.31 -23.37
CA ASP A 307 51.20 14.48 -22.68
C ASP A 307 50.88 15.63 -23.65
N HIS A 308 49.91 16.50 -23.31
CA HIS A 308 49.99 17.95 -23.52
C HIS A 308 48.78 18.64 -22.86
N GLY A 309 49.05 19.42 -21.82
CA GLY A 309 48.11 20.36 -21.21
C GLY A 309 48.12 21.74 -21.89
N HIS A 310 47.08 22.53 -21.61
CA HIS A 310 47.19 23.99 -21.63
C HIS A 310 46.19 24.66 -20.67
N HIS A 311 46.73 25.66 -19.97
CA HIS A 311 46.12 26.70 -19.13
C HIS A 311 44.97 27.44 -19.85
N GLY A 312 43.96 28.06 -19.25
CA GLY A 312 43.82 28.78 -17.98
C GLY A 312 43.49 30.26 -18.31
N HIS A 313 42.39 30.84 -17.79
CA HIS A 313 42.31 32.25 -17.31
C HIS A 313 40.90 32.70 -16.83
N HIS A 314 40.93 33.30 -15.64
CA HIS A 314 40.08 34.25 -14.91
C HIS A 314 38.96 35.07 -15.60
N GLY A 315 37.96 35.46 -14.79
CA GLY A 315 37.21 36.71 -14.95
C GLY A 315 36.00 36.90 -14.01
N HIS A 316 36.09 37.85 -13.09
CA HIS A 316 35.10 38.30 -12.08
C HIS A 316 33.83 38.99 -12.64
N GLY A 317 32.78 39.10 -11.79
CA GLY A 317 31.79 40.18 -11.92
C GLY A 317 30.57 40.09 -11.00
N HIS A 318 30.60 40.80 -9.87
CA HIS A 318 29.46 41.15 -9.01
C HIS A 318 28.49 42.12 -9.71
N ALA A 319 27.18 42.03 -9.42
CA ALA A 319 26.32 43.20 -9.18
C ALA A 319 24.99 42.80 -8.52
N GLN A 320 24.75 43.36 -7.34
CA GLN A 320 23.47 43.49 -6.67
C GLN A 320 22.61 44.55 -7.37
N HIS A 321 21.28 44.43 -7.34
CA HIS A 321 20.41 45.61 -7.25
C HIS A 321 19.04 45.25 -6.69
N ASP A 322 18.59 46.14 -5.80
CA ASP A 322 17.45 46.07 -4.90
C ASP A 322 16.06 46.16 -5.55
N SER A 323 15.09 45.61 -4.81
CA SER A 323 13.77 46.15 -4.44
C SER A 323 12.87 46.80 -5.50
N HIS A 324 11.58 46.45 -5.50
CA HIS A 324 10.51 47.38 -5.10
C HIS A 324 9.18 46.66 -4.83
N ASP A 325 8.50 47.23 -3.85
CA ASP A 325 7.25 46.87 -3.18
C ASP A 325 6.05 47.53 -3.89
N HIS A 326 4.84 47.25 -3.35
CA HIS A 326 3.48 47.72 -3.66
C HIS A 326 2.60 46.60 -4.25
N GLY A 327 1.41 46.33 -3.75
CA GLY A 327 0.57 47.08 -2.82
C GLY A 327 -0.89 46.70 -3.10
N SER A 328 -1.63 46.48 -2.03
CA SER A 328 -2.99 45.95 -1.92
C SER A 328 -4.12 46.80 -2.54
N HIS A 329 -5.28 46.15 -2.74
CA HIS A 329 -6.68 46.57 -2.50
C HIS A 329 -7.59 45.97 -3.60
N GLY A 330 -8.83 45.53 -3.40
CA GLY A 330 -9.79 45.58 -2.30
C GLY A 330 -11.20 45.45 -2.91
N ARG A 331 -12.02 44.53 -2.35
CA ARG A 331 -13.51 44.44 -2.25
C ARG A 331 -14.42 45.18 -3.26
N HIS A 332 -15.52 44.53 -3.68
CA HIS A 332 -16.88 44.81 -3.15
C HIS A 332 -17.98 43.93 -3.78
N GLU A 333 -18.97 43.60 -2.95
CA GLU A 333 -20.23 42.88 -3.20
C GLU A 333 -21.36 43.78 -3.73
N HIS A 334 -22.38 43.13 -4.33
CA HIS A 334 -23.84 43.22 -4.02
C HIS A 334 -24.78 43.38 -5.23
N GLY A 335 -25.90 42.64 -5.19
CA GLY A 335 -27.23 43.28 -5.28
C GLY A 335 -28.22 42.84 -6.37
N HIS A 336 -29.11 41.90 -6.00
CA HIS A 336 -30.57 41.75 -6.26
C HIS A 336 -31.33 42.47 -7.40
N GLY A 337 -32.39 41.79 -7.90
CA GLY A 337 -33.63 42.46 -8.36
C GLY A 337 -34.63 41.60 -9.16
N HIS A 338 -35.83 41.36 -8.59
CA HIS A 338 -37.00 40.69 -9.16
C HIS A 338 -37.83 41.57 -10.14
N GLY A 339 -38.68 40.94 -10.98
CA GLY A 339 -39.81 41.59 -11.63
C GLY A 339 -40.76 40.62 -12.37
N VAL A 340 -42.05 40.67 -12.04
CA VAL A 340 -43.17 39.87 -12.58
C VAL A 340 -44.12 40.82 -13.32
N HIS A 341 -44.70 40.43 -14.46
CA HIS A 341 -46.03 40.89 -14.90
C HIS A 341 -46.70 39.92 -15.88
N SER A 342 -48.03 39.83 -15.78
CA SER A 342 -48.97 38.98 -16.52
C SER A 342 -49.75 39.78 -17.56
N HIS A 343 -50.29 39.09 -18.58
CA HIS A 343 -51.61 39.34 -19.18
C HIS A 343 -52.03 38.12 -20.04
N GLY A 344 -53.31 37.75 -19.98
CA GLY A 344 -53.96 36.73 -20.82
C GLY A 344 -54.95 37.35 -21.80
N ASP A 345 -55.32 36.62 -22.86
CA ASP A 345 -56.69 36.11 -23.07
C ASP A 345 -56.90 35.38 -24.43
N HIS A 346 -57.66 34.27 -24.30
CA HIS A 346 -58.67 33.65 -25.17
C HIS A 346 -58.44 32.96 -26.56
N HIS A 347 -58.74 31.64 -26.52
CA HIS A 347 -59.50 30.77 -27.44
C HIS A 347 -59.02 30.51 -28.89
N SER A 348 -58.64 29.26 -29.20
CA SER A 348 -59.58 28.26 -29.78
C SER A 348 -58.90 26.93 -30.14
N ASP A 349 -59.67 25.87 -29.88
CA ASP A 349 -59.56 24.46 -30.22
C ASP A 349 -58.62 24.02 -31.37
N ARG A 350 -57.69 23.12 -31.04
CA ARG A 350 -57.44 21.86 -31.79
C ARG A 350 -56.38 21.03 -31.07
N SER A 351 -56.79 19.83 -30.68
CA SER A 351 -55.98 18.75 -30.14
C SER A 351 -54.66 18.54 -30.89
N LYS A 352 -53.55 18.95 -30.26
CA LYS A 352 -52.22 18.41 -30.49
C LYS A 352 -51.62 18.09 -29.12
N SER A 353 -51.61 16.80 -28.79
CA SER A 353 -50.81 16.27 -27.69
C SER A 353 -49.35 16.63 -27.93
N SER A 354 -48.84 17.63 -27.20
CA SER A 354 -47.45 18.05 -27.21
C SER A 354 -46.59 16.97 -26.55
N ALA A 355 -46.13 16.04 -27.37
CA ALA A 355 -44.99 15.21 -27.06
C ALA A 355 -43.71 16.05 -27.23
N ASP A 356 -43.43 16.99 -26.32
CA ASP A 356 -42.07 17.55 -26.22
C ASP A 356 -41.71 18.21 -24.86
N ASP A 357 -42.23 17.69 -23.75
CA ASP A 357 -41.80 18.10 -22.39
C ASP A 357 -41.53 16.90 -21.45
N ARG A 358 -41.16 15.74 -22.02
CA ARG A 358 -40.74 14.56 -21.24
C ARG A 358 -39.39 14.01 -21.71
N LYS A 359 -38.35 14.83 -21.59
CA LYS A 359 -36.94 14.40 -21.68
C LYS A 359 -36.17 14.96 -20.49
N GLY A 360 -36.46 14.45 -19.30
CA GLY A 360 -35.72 14.82 -18.08
C GLY A 360 -35.64 13.75 -16.99
N ASP A 361 -36.39 12.65 -17.07
CA ASP A 361 -36.60 11.76 -15.91
C ASP A 361 -36.39 10.27 -16.21
N LYS A 362 -35.48 9.93 -17.13
CA LYS A 362 -35.38 8.54 -17.63
C LYS A 362 -34.34 7.61 -17.01
N ASP A 363 -33.56 8.01 -16.00
CA ASP A 363 -32.50 7.11 -15.46
C ASP A 363 -32.31 7.18 -13.92
N VAL A 364 -33.37 7.40 -13.12
CA VAL A 364 -33.28 7.27 -11.65
C VAL A 364 -33.64 5.83 -11.23
N PHE A 365 -32.68 5.10 -10.67
CA PHE A 365 -32.89 3.75 -10.15
C PHE A 365 -33.46 3.80 -8.73
N GLU A 366 -34.67 3.27 -8.52
CA GLU A 366 -35.24 3.11 -7.18
C GLU A 366 -34.75 1.80 -6.54
N MET A 367 -33.96 1.92 -5.47
CA MET A 367 -33.47 0.80 -4.67
C MET A 367 -34.40 0.56 -3.47
N ARG A 368 -35.07 -0.59 -3.46
CA ARG A 368 -35.92 -1.03 -2.35
C ARG A 368 -35.10 -1.72 -1.27
N VAL A 369 -35.08 -1.16 -0.07
CA VAL A 369 -34.24 -1.62 1.04
C VAL A 369 -35.13 -2.11 2.18
N ALA A 370 -34.73 -3.22 2.80
CA ALA A 370 -35.33 -3.73 4.03
C ALA A 370 -34.29 -3.82 5.14
N VAL A 371 -34.71 -3.57 6.39
CA VAL A 371 -33.82 -3.56 7.57
C VAL A 371 -34.36 -4.50 8.64
N LEU A 372 -33.55 -5.48 9.03
CA LEU A 372 -33.87 -6.48 10.06
C LEU A 372 -32.97 -6.29 11.28
N THR A 373 -33.55 -5.95 12.43
CA THR A 373 -32.80 -5.97 13.70
C THR A 373 -32.93 -7.34 14.34
N VAL A 374 -31.81 -7.97 14.65
CA VAL A 374 -31.73 -9.26 15.34
C VAL A 374 -31.27 -9.00 16.78
N SER A 375 -32.18 -9.15 17.74
CA SER A 375 -31.86 -9.06 19.16
C SER A 375 -32.96 -9.64 20.05
N ASP A 376 -32.62 -10.61 20.88
CA ASP A 376 -33.48 -11.17 21.94
C ASP A 376 -34.08 -10.11 22.86
N ARG A 377 -33.29 -9.07 23.18
CA ARG A 377 -33.70 -8.02 24.12
C ARG A 377 -34.62 -7.00 23.44
N ALA A 378 -34.31 -6.59 22.21
CA ALA A 378 -35.16 -5.65 21.47
C ALA A 378 -36.50 -6.29 21.08
N SER A 379 -36.50 -7.57 20.67
CA SER A 379 -37.73 -8.29 20.31
C SER A 379 -38.68 -8.49 21.50
N LYS A 380 -38.13 -8.63 22.71
CA LYS A 380 -38.89 -8.68 23.98
C LYS A 380 -39.27 -7.30 24.54
N GLY A 381 -38.95 -6.21 23.84
CA GLY A 381 -39.24 -4.85 24.28
C GLY A 381 -38.42 -4.36 25.47
N VAL A 382 -37.30 -5.02 25.79
CA VAL A 382 -36.42 -4.65 26.92
C VAL A 382 -35.71 -3.32 26.66
N TYR A 383 -35.44 -3.00 25.40
CA TYR A 383 -34.98 -1.68 24.97
C TYR A 383 -35.49 -1.36 23.56
N ILE A 384 -35.52 -0.08 23.21
CA ILE A 384 -35.90 0.41 21.88
C ILE A 384 -34.70 0.28 20.95
N ASP A 385 -34.87 -0.43 19.84
CA ASP A 385 -33.84 -0.54 18.80
C ASP A 385 -33.46 0.84 18.24
N LYS A 386 -32.15 1.09 18.20
CA LYS A 386 -31.55 2.28 17.60
C LYS A 386 -30.69 1.96 16.39
N SER A 387 -30.28 0.70 16.23
CA SER A 387 -29.35 0.28 15.19
C SER A 387 -30.06 0.13 13.84
N GLY A 388 -31.28 -0.40 13.81
CA GLY A 388 -32.13 -0.41 12.61
C GLY A 388 -32.40 1.00 12.07
N PRO A 389 -32.93 1.94 12.89
CA PRO A 389 -33.11 3.34 12.48
C PRO A 389 -31.82 4.01 11.98
N ALA A 390 -30.67 3.75 12.62
CA ALA A 390 -29.39 4.29 12.18
C ALA A 390 -28.94 3.76 10.81
N ALA A 391 -29.23 2.51 10.48
CA ALA A 391 -28.97 1.96 9.15
C ALA A 391 -29.78 2.71 8.08
N ILE A 392 -31.07 2.95 8.35
CA ILE A 392 -31.99 3.70 7.47
C ILE A 392 -31.49 5.12 7.26
N GLU A 393 -31.22 5.85 8.34
CA GLU A 393 -30.74 7.22 8.26
C GLU A 393 -29.42 7.31 7.48
N THR A 394 -28.51 6.36 7.68
CA THR A 394 -27.22 6.34 6.99
C THR A 394 -27.37 6.15 5.48
N ILE A 395 -28.20 5.19 5.04
CA ILE A 395 -28.39 4.94 3.61
C ILE A 395 -29.18 6.07 2.94
N GLU A 396 -30.22 6.58 3.59
CA GLU A 396 -31.00 7.70 3.06
C GLU A 396 -30.15 8.97 2.95
N ASN A 397 -29.36 9.32 3.98
CA ASN A 397 -28.51 10.50 3.94
C ASN A 397 -27.43 10.41 2.85
N PHE A 398 -26.84 9.23 2.65
CA PHE A 398 -25.83 9.04 1.62
C PHE A 398 -26.41 9.25 0.21
N PHE A 399 -27.60 8.72 -0.06
CA PHE A 399 -28.24 8.79 -1.38
C PHE A 399 -29.16 9.99 -1.58
N LYS A 400 -29.42 10.81 -0.56
CA LYS A 400 -30.26 12.01 -0.65
C LYS A 400 -29.83 13.00 -1.75
N THR A 401 -28.53 13.03 -2.04
CA THR A 401 -27.93 13.92 -3.05
C THR A 401 -27.50 13.19 -4.33
N ASP A 402 -27.71 11.87 -4.42
CA ASP A 402 -27.37 11.08 -5.60
C ASP A 402 -28.45 11.28 -6.69
N PRO A 403 -28.12 11.87 -7.85
CA PRO A 403 -29.10 12.07 -8.93
C PRO A 403 -29.52 10.76 -9.61
N LYS A 404 -28.85 9.63 -9.34
CA LYS A 404 -29.07 8.35 -10.06
C LYS A 404 -29.75 7.28 -9.23
N THR A 405 -29.79 7.42 -7.91
CA THR A 405 -30.30 6.38 -7.00
C THR A 405 -31.27 6.98 -6.00
N ARG A 406 -32.49 6.44 -5.95
CA ARG A 406 -33.49 6.77 -4.93
C ARG A 406 -33.66 5.59 -3.98
N ILE A 407 -33.60 5.83 -2.67
CA ILE A 407 -33.85 4.79 -1.67
C ILE A 407 -35.33 4.76 -1.30
N LYS A 408 -35.90 3.55 -1.20
CA LYS A 408 -37.23 3.30 -0.67
C LYS A 408 -37.15 2.21 0.40
N ILE A 409 -37.37 2.56 1.65
CA ILE A 409 -37.48 1.56 2.72
C ILE A 409 -38.83 0.87 2.60
N ILE A 410 -38.83 -0.45 2.38
CA ILE A 410 -40.07 -1.21 2.17
C ILE A 410 -40.47 -2.07 3.37
N HIS A 411 -39.51 -2.50 4.18
CA HIS A 411 -39.77 -3.33 5.37
C HIS A 411 -38.78 -3.00 6.49
N THR A 412 -39.29 -3.04 7.72
CA THR A 412 -38.48 -2.99 8.95
C THR A 412 -39.07 -3.95 9.96
N LYS A 413 -38.24 -4.77 10.61
CA LYS A 413 -38.71 -5.73 11.61
C LYS A 413 -37.64 -6.01 12.65
N ILE A 414 -38.06 -6.41 13.84
CA ILE A 414 -37.19 -6.88 14.93
C ILE A 414 -37.53 -8.35 15.20
N VAL A 415 -36.52 -9.20 15.27
CA VAL A 415 -36.66 -10.64 15.55
C VAL A 415 -35.70 -11.07 16.67
N PRO A 416 -36.01 -12.13 17.42
CA PRO A 416 -35.06 -12.73 18.36
C PRO A 416 -33.87 -13.37 17.64
N ASP A 417 -32.82 -13.70 18.38
CA ASP A 417 -31.64 -14.41 17.88
C ASP A 417 -31.96 -15.91 17.69
N GLU A 418 -32.93 -16.22 16.82
CA GLU A 418 -33.37 -17.57 16.48
C GLU A 418 -33.24 -17.80 14.97
N ILE A 419 -32.66 -18.95 14.59
CA ILE A 419 -32.37 -19.27 13.18
C ILE A 419 -33.65 -19.22 12.34
N GLU A 420 -34.73 -19.82 12.82
CA GLU A 420 -36.00 -19.91 12.10
C GLU A 420 -36.63 -18.54 11.86
N ASP A 421 -36.63 -17.65 12.86
CA ASP A 421 -37.21 -16.30 12.75
C ASP A 421 -36.43 -15.40 11.79
N ILE A 422 -35.10 -15.47 11.85
CA ILE A 422 -34.20 -14.74 10.95
C ILE A 422 -34.41 -15.27 9.53
N GLN A 423 -34.34 -16.60 9.33
CA GLN A 423 -34.46 -17.20 8.00
C GLN A 423 -35.82 -16.94 7.37
N LYS A 424 -36.91 -17.13 8.13
CA LYS A 424 -38.27 -16.86 7.65
C LYS A 424 -38.41 -15.43 7.13
N THR A 425 -37.88 -14.46 7.88
CA THR A 425 -37.96 -13.04 7.50
C THR A 425 -37.08 -12.73 6.27
N LEU A 426 -35.85 -13.27 6.22
CA LEU A 426 -34.96 -13.08 5.07
C LEU A 426 -35.56 -13.69 3.79
N ILE A 427 -36.13 -14.89 3.87
CA ILE A 427 -36.80 -15.56 2.75
C ILE A 427 -38.02 -14.74 2.32
N GLU A 428 -38.90 -14.36 3.26
CA GLU A 428 -40.09 -13.56 2.96
C GLU A 428 -39.75 -12.30 2.17
N TRP A 429 -38.74 -11.55 2.58
CA TRP A 429 -38.37 -10.29 1.92
C TRP A 429 -37.57 -10.44 0.62
N SER A 430 -36.85 -11.56 0.43
CA SER A 430 -36.03 -11.79 -0.77
C SER A 430 -36.74 -12.62 -1.85
N ASP A 431 -37.72 -13.44 -1.48
CA ASP A 431 -38.41 -14.35 -2.41
C ASP A 431 -39.79 -13.83 -2.85
N HIS A 432 -40.22 -12.64 -2.39
CA HIS A 432 -41.49 -12.05 -2.81
C HIS A 432 -41.53 -11.81 -4.34
N ASP A 433 -42.58 -12.29 -5.02
CA ASP A 433 -42.71 -12.22 -6.49
C ASP A 433 -43.37 -10.90 -6.99
N CYS A 434 -43.59 -9.90 -6.13
CA CYS A 434 -44.24 -8.63 -6.47
C CYS A 434 -43.66 -7.43 -5.66
N ASP A 435 -44.32 -6.25 -5.67
CA ASP A 435 -43.86 -4.94 -5.14
C ASP A 435 -43.25 -4.92 -3.72
N GLY A 436 -43.40 -6.01 -2.95
CA GLY A 436 -42.76 -6.23 -1.65
C GLY A 436 -41.34 -6.82 -1.68
N HIS A 437 -40.78 -7.11 -2.87
CA HIS A 437 -39.43 -7.67 -3.04
C HIS A 437 -38.32 -6.66 -2.67
N ALA A 438 -37.45 -7.03 -1.73
CA ALA A 438 -36.30 -6.22 -1.34
C ALA A 438 -35.13 -6.41 -2.32
N HIS A 439 -34.51 -5.31 -2.74
CA HIS A 439 -33.29 -5.33 -3.53
C HIS A 439 -32.05 -5.51 -2.64
N LEU A 440 -32.11 -4.94 -1.44
CA LEU A 440 -31.08 -4.98 -0.42
C LEU A 440 -31.74 -5.25 0.94
N ILE A 441 -31.24 -6.25 1.65
CA ILE A 441 -31.59 -6.52 3.04
C ILE A 441 -30.36 -6.27 3.91
N LEU A 442 -30.51 -5.39 4.89
CA LEU A 442 -29.49 -5.12 5.90
C LEU A 442 -29.96 -5.72 7.22
N THR A 443 -29.18 -6.62 7.81
CA THR A 443 -29.43 -7.05 9.19
C THR A 443 -28.55 -6.28 10.15
N SER A 444 -28.97 -6.11 11.40
CA SER A 444 -28.18 -5.53 12.47
C SER A 444 -28.28 -6.38 13.72
N GLY A 445 -27.15 -6.89 14.21
CA GLY A 445 -27.09 -7.70 15.42
C GLY A 445 -26.66 -9.14 15.17
N GLY A 446 -26.40 -9.87 16.25
CA GLY A 446 -26.13 -11.30 16.24
C GLY A 446 -24.88 -11.76 15.45
N THR A 447 -23.89 -10.89 15.20
CA THR A 447 -22.66 -11.22 14.44
C THR A 447 -21.43 -11.43 15.31
N GLY A 448 -21.50 -11.27 16.63
CA GLY A 448 -20.34 -11.43 17.52
C GLY A 448 -19.97 -12.89 17.80
N PHE A 449 -19.24 -13.12 18.89
CA PHE A 449 -18.82 -14.46 19.36
C PHE A 449 -19.70 -15.00 20.50
N ALA A 450 -20.70 -14.25 20.97
CA ALA A 450 -21.53 -14.73 22.06
C ALA A 450 -22.37 -15.94 21.60
N PRO A 451 -22.78 -16.86 22.50
CA PRO A 451 -23.57 -18.03 22.13
C PRO A 451 -24.90 -17.73 21.41
N ARG A 452 -25.43 -16.52 21.59
CA ARG A 452 -26.65 -16.03 20.93
C ARG A 452 -26.36 -15.31 19.61
N ASP A 453 -25.11 -15.00 19.29
CA ASP A 453 -24.76 -14.35 18.03
C ASP A 453 -24.79 -15.36 16.86
N ILE A 454 -25.97 -15.55 16.26
CA ILE A 454 -26.23 -16.59 15.25
C ILE A 454 -26.69 -16.05 13.89
N THR A 455 -26.65 -14.73 13.68
CA THR A 455 -27.15 -14.11 12.44
C THR A 455 -26.41 -14.60 11.17
N PRO A 456 -25.07 -14.76 11.18
CA PRO A 456 -24.34 -15.34 10.05
C PRO A 456 -24.75 -16.79 9.76
N GLU A 457 -24.92 -17.62 10.80
CA GLU A 457 -25.36 -19.01 10.71
C GLU A 457 -26.77 -19.13 10.13
N ALA A 458 -27.67 -18.20 10.46
CA ALA A 458 -29.00 -18.15 9.88
C ALA A 458 -28.98 -17.67 8.42
N THR A 459 -28.13 -16.68 8.10
CA THR A 459 -28.09 -16.04 6.77
C THR A 459 -27.37 -16.90 5.73
N LYS A 460 -26.19 -17.44 6.06
CA LYS A 460 -25.29 -18.09 5.10
C LYS A 460 -25.93 -19.25 4.31
N PRO A 461 -26.73 -20.15 4.91
CA PRO A 461 -27.39 -21.24 4.18
C PRO A 461 -28.42 -20.78 3.14
N LEU A 462 -28.87 -19.53 3.20
CA LEU A 462 -29.88 -18.99 2.28
C LEU A 462 -29.27 -18.35 1.02
N LEU A 463 -27.96 -18.14 1.00
CA LEU A 463 -27.27 -17.42 -0.08
C LEU A 463 -27.03 -18.36 -1.26
N ASP A 464 -27.45 -17.96 -2.45
CA ASP A 464 -27.11 -18.65 -3.70
C ASP A 464 -25.64 -18.39 -4.08
N LYS A 465 -25.13 -17.19 -3.73
CA LYS A 465 -23.75 -16.79 -3.98
C LYS A 465 -23.22 -15.90 -2.87
N GLU A 466 -22.09 -16.29 -2.26
CA GLU A 466 -21.42 -15.46 -1.26
C GLU A 466 -20.72 -14.25 -1.88
N ALA A 467 -20.70 -13.13 -1.15
CA ALA A 467 -20.00 -11.89 -1.50
C ALA A 467 -18.95 -11.51 -0.43
N PRO A 468 -17.91 -12.33 -0.23
CA PRO A 468 -16.94 -12.16 0.85
C PRO A 468 -16.13 -10.86 0.76
N ALA A 469 -16.03 -10.25 -0.42
CA ALA A 469 -15.36 -8.97 -0.62
C ALA A 469 -16.08 -7.81 0.10
N LEU A 470 -17.42 -7.83 0.20
CA LEU A 470 -18.19 -6.83 0.94
C LEU A 470 -17.89 -6.94 2.44
N VAL A 471 -17.87 -8.17 2.96
CA VAL A 471 -17.46 -8.47 4.34
C VAL A 471 -16.04 -7.98 4.60
N THR A 472 -15.11 -8.28 3.69
CA THR A 472 -13.71 -7.85 3.81
C THR A 472 -13.58 -6.32 3.83
N ALA A 473 -14.31 -5.61 2.97
CA ALA A 473 -14.31 -4.15 2.94
C ALA A 473 -14.84 -3.53 4.24
N MET A 474 -15.94 -4.08 4.76
CA MET A 474 -16.53 -3.72 6.05
C MET A 474 -15.55 -3.96 7.21
N THR A 475 -14.96 -5.16 7.29
CA THR A 475 -13.99 -5.52 8.32
C THR A 475 -12.73 -4.65 8.26
N LEU A 476 -12.15 -4.46 7.07
CA LEU A 476 -10.95 -3.63 6.90
C LEU A 476 -11.20 -2.16 7.24
N SER A 477 -12.39 -1.65 6.94
CA SER A 477 -12.77 -0.28 7.31
C SER A 477 -12.95 -0.16 8.82
N SER A 478 -13.57 -1.17 9.44
CA SER A 478 -13.83 -1.13 10.87
C SER A 478 -12.58 -1.33 11.73
N LEU A 479 -11.63 -2.15 11.26
CA LEU A 479 -10.35 -2.38 11.92
C LEU A 479 -9.47 -1.11 11.98
N LYS A 480 -9.74 -0.10 11.15
CA LYS A 480 -9.08 1.21 11.25
C LYS A 480 -9.58 2.02 12.45
N ILE A 481 -10.79 1.73 12.94
CA ILE A 481 -11.44 2.49 14.01
C ILE A 481 -11.32 1.75 15.35
N THR A 482 -11.52 0.43 15.34
CA THR A 482 -11.44 -0.38 16.56
C THR A 482 -10.85 -1.76 16.30
N PRO A 483 -9.87 -2.22 17.11
CA PRO A 483 -9.35 -3.57 16.98
C PRO A 483 -10.43 -4.64 17.26
N PHE A 484 -11.45 -4.32 18.05
CA PHE A 484 -12.54 -5.26 18.37
C PHE A 484 -13.43 -5.61 17.18
N ALA A 485 -13.30 -4.92 16.04
CA ALA A 485 -14.00 -5.29 14.81
C ALA A 485 -13.67 -6.73 14.35
N MET A 486 -12.50 -7.27 14.72
CA MET A 486 -12.14 -8.66 14.43
C MET A 486 -13.02 -9.71 15.15
N LEU A 487 -13.81 -9.29 16.15
CA LEU A 487 -14.69 -10.17 16.92
C LEU A 487 -16.10 -10.28 16.31
N SER A 488 -16.32 -9.70 15.14
CA SER A 488 -17.55 -9.83 14.36
C SER A 488 -17.33 -10.80 13.21
N ARG A 489 -18.35 -11.62 12.91
CA ARG A 489 -18.37 -12.64 11.85
C ARG A 489 -19.46 -12.34 10.80
N PRO A 490 -19.59 -11.12 10.26
CA PRO A 490 -20.68 -10.82 9.35
C PRO A 490 -20.58 -11.66 8.07
N CYS A 491 -21.71 -12.02 7.47
CA CYS A 491 -21.74 -12.57 6.12
C CYS A 491 -22.48 -11.63 5.17
N ALA A 492 -22.17 -11.75 3.88
CA ALA A 492 -22.87 -11.03 2.83
C ALA A 492 -22.94 -11.91 1.58
N GLY A 493 -24.00 -11.76 0.80
CA GLY A 493 -24.17 -12.49 -0.45
C GLY A 493 -25.47 -12.16 -1.16
N ILE A 494 -25.76 -12.96 -2.17
CA ILE A 494 -26.92 -12.82 -3.04
C ILE A 494 -27.84 -14.01 -2.77
N ARG A 495 -29.12 -13.71 -2.60
CA ARG A 495 -30.22 -14.66 -2.64
C ARG A 495 -31.20 -14.19 -3.70
N ARG A 496 -31.45 -15.02 -4.72
CA ARG A 496 -32.17 -14.70 -5.95
C ARG A 496 -31.62 -13.42 -6.60
N GLN A 497 -32.32 -12.31 -6.41
CA GLN A 497 -31.97 -10.99 -6.94
C GLN A 497 -31.78 -9.94 -5.82
N THR A 498 -31.69 -10.41 -4.57
CA THR A 498 -31.55 -9.61 -3.36
C THR A 498 -30.14 -9.75 -2.80
N ILE A 499 -29.51 -8.63 -2.48
CA ILE A 499 -28.27 -8.63 -1.70
C ILE A 499 -28.64 -8.64 -0.22
N ILE A 500 -28.04 -9.55 0.55
CA ILE A 500 -28.18 -9.63 2.01
C ILE A 500 -26.83 -9.33 2.65
N ILE A 501 -26.81 -8.42 3.64
CA ILE A 501 -25.59 -8.01 4.35
C ILE A 501 -25.85 -7.99 5.85
N ASN A 502 -25.06 -8.73 6.62
CA ASN A 502 -25.13 -8.65 8.07
C ASN A 502 -24.23 -7.53 8.61
N LEU A 503 -24.81 -6.64 9.42
CA LEU A 503 -24.11 -5.58 10.13
C LEU A 503 -24.00 -5.90 11.64
N PRO A 504 -22.98 -5.39 12.34
CA PRO A 504 -22.87 -5.56 13.79
C PRO A 504 -23.99 -4.83 14.55
N GLY A 505 -24.30 -5.27 15.77
CA GLY A 505 -25.49 -4.81 16.50
C GLY A 505 -25.46 -3.42 17.13
N SER A 506 -24.31 -2.73 17.17
CA SER A 506 -24.21 -1.39 17.76
C SER A 506 -24.43 -0.30 16.72
N VAL A 507 -25.13 0.78 17.07
CA VAL A 507 -25.38 1.95 16.21
C VAL A 507 -24.11 2.43 15.51
N LYS A 508 -23.03 2.63 16.27
CA LYS A 508 -21.75 3.08 15.73
C LYS A 508 -21.23 2.13 14.66
N ALA A 509 -21.25 0.83 14.94
CA ALA A 509 -20.75 -0.19 14.02
C ALA A 509 -21.61 -0.32 12.77
N VAL A 510 -22.94 -0.18 12.87
CA VAL A 510 -23.86 -0.15 11.72
C VAL A 510 -23.47 1.00 10.77
N VAL A 511 -23.41 2.23 11.29
CA VAL A 511 -23.09 3.43 10.50
C VAL A 511 -21.74 3.27 9.80
N GLU A 512 -20.74 2.81 10.54
CA GLU A 512 -19.37 2.61 10.09
C GLU A 512 -19.26 1.56 8.97
N ASN A 513 -19.82 0.37 9.19
CA ASN A 513 -19.75 -0.73 8.23
C ASN A 513 -20.53 -0.38 6.98
N LEU A 514 -21.74 0.18 7.12
CA LEU A 514 -22.56 0.57 5.99
C LEU A 514 -21.87 1.66 5.16
N THR A 515 -21.36 2.72 5.78
CA THR A 515 -20.65 3.81 5.08
C THR A 515 -19.49 3.30 4.23
N SER A 516 -18.80 2.24 4.66
CA SER A 516 -17.67 1.68 3.91
C SER A 516 -18.03 1.01 2.58
N ILE A 517 -19.29 0.61 2.40
CA ILE A 517 -19.75 -0.13 1.22
C ILE A 517 -20.82 0.60 0.40
N LEU A 518 -21.41 1.68 0.92
CA LEU A 518 -22.51 2.42 0.28
C LEU A 518 -22.24 2.79 -1.18
N THR A 519 -21.01 3.22 -1.51
CA THR A 519 -20.64 3.62 -2.89
C THR A 519 -20.81 2.49 -3.91
N ALA A 520 -20.65 1.23 -3.50
CA ALA A 520 -20.72 0.08 -4.39
C ALA A 520 -22.13 -0.51 -4.51
N LEU A 521 -23.03 -0.23 -3.57
CA LEU A 521 -24.34 -0.88 -3.48
C LEU A 521 -25.24 -0.67 -4.71
N PRO A 522 -25.34 0.51 -5.34
CA PRO A 522 -26.20 0.70 -6.51
C PRO A 522 -25.81 -0.20 -7.68
N HIS A 523 -24.51 -0.30 -7.96
CA HIS A 523 -24.01 -1.17 -9.02
C HIS A 523 -24.16 -2.64 -8.65
N ALA A 524 -23.84 -3.02 -7.41
CA ALA A 524 -23.99 -4.40 -6.93
C ALA A 524 -25.44 -4.88 -7.02
N VAL A 525 -26.40 -4.06 -6.59
CA VAL A 525 -27.84 -4.37 -6.66
C VAL A 525 -28.29 -4.53 -8.11
N LYS A 526 -27.93 -3.60 -9.00
CA LYS A 526 -28.28 -3.71 -10.43
C LYS A 526 -27.74 -5.00 -11.06
N LEU A 527 -26.49 -5.37 -10.73
CA LEU A 527 -25.90 -6.63 -11.17
C LEU A 527 -26.67 -7.85 -10.64
N ALA A 528 -27.04 -7.86 -9.36
CA ALA A 528 -27.83 -8.95 -8.77
C ALA A 528 -29.23 -9.07 -9.42
N GLN A 529 -29.78 -7.96 -9.90
CA GLN A 529 -31.05 -7.91 -10.62
C GLN A 529 -30.93 -8.17 -12.13
N ASN A 530 -29.71 -8.39 -12.63
CA ASN A 530 -29.42 -8.50 -14.07
C ASN A 530 -29.85 -7.26 -14.88
N LEU A 531 -29.85 -6.08 -14.25
CA LEU A 531 -30.12 -4.81 -14.91
C LEU A 531 -28.82 -4.28 -15.53
N LYS A 532 -28.82 -4.00 -16.84
CA LYS A 532 -27.66 -3.41 -17.53
C LYS A 532 -27.48 -1.95 -17.12
N ASP A 533 -26.25 -1.53 -16.87
CA ASP A 533 -25.91 -0.11 -16.73
C ASP A 533 -26.01 0.57 -18.11
N ASN A 534 -26.97 1.49 -18.26
CA ASN A 534 -27.09 2.35 -19.45
C ASN A 534 -26.06 3.49 -19.43
N HIS A 535 -24.78 3.15 -19.26
CA HIS A 535 -23.66 4.05 -19.57
C HIS A 535 -22.48 3.22 -20.08
N THR A 536 -22.42 3.04 -21.40
CA THR A 536 -21.35 3.59 -22.27
C THR A 536 -21.50 2.91 -23.64
N ASN A 537 -22.02 3.67 -24.59
CA ASN A 537 -21.93 3.35 -26.00
C ASN A 537 -20.50 3.71 -26.44
N SER A 538 -19.62 2.72 -26.51
CA SER A 538 -18.40 2.75 -27.31
C SER A 538 -17.92 1.31 -27.48
N GLN A 539 -18.71 0.52 -28.21
CA GLN A 539 -18.28 -0.74 -28.76
C GLN A 539 -17.62 -0.47 -30.12
N LEU A 540 -16.34 -0.76 -30.22
CA LEU A 540 -15.75 -1.67 -31.21
C LEU A 540 -14.46 -2.26 -30.65
#